data_AF-A0A7X2SWQ7-F1
#
_entry.id   AF-A0A7X2SWQ7-F1
#
_cell.length_a   1.000
_cell.length_b   1.000
_cell.length_c   1.000
_cell.angle_alpha   90.00
_cell.angle_beta   90.00
_cell.angle_gamma   90.00
#
_symmetry.space_group_name_H-M   'P 1'
#
loop_
_entity.id
_entity.type
_entity.pdbx_description
1 polymer ?
#
loop_
_entity_poly.entity_id
_entity_poly.type
_entity_poly.pdbx_seq_one_letter_code
_entity_poly.pdbx_strand_id
1 'polypeptide(L)'
;MNHIPPHKIKTGGDPRTLPDYAALRDELSKLTHPARPDVNWRYAEKRCLSLFEQNGVELQTLSWYTLARTQLAGLLGLNEGLAILEALISHQW
;
A
#
# COMPACT_ATOMS: atom_id res chain seq x y z
N MET A 1 6.87 3.43 31.32
CA MET A 1 6.36 2.93 30.03
C MET A 1 5.42 3.99 29.47
N ASN A 2 5.81 4.68 28.39
CA ASN A 2 4.92 5.64 27.73
C ASN A 2 3.98 4.85 26.81
N HIS A 3 2.69 4.86 27.13
CA HIS A 3 1.65 4.35 26.24
C HIS A 3 1.56 5.29 25.04
N ILE A 4 2.26 4.94 23.96
CA ILE A 4 1.96 5.49 22.64
C ILE A 4 0.57 4.95 22.32
N PRO A 5 -0.47 5.79 22.22
CA PRO A 5 -1.79 5.30 21.83
C PRO A 5 -1.63 4.62 20.46
N PRO A 6 -2.17 3.41 20.26
CA PRO A 6 -2.07 2.73 18.97
C PRO A 6 -2.62 3.69 17.93
N HIS A 7 -1.78 4.08 16.96
CA HIS A 7 -2.25 4.86 15.82
C HIS A 7 -3.32 4.02 15.14
N LYS A 8 -4.58 4.39 15.39
CA LYS A 8 -5.73 3.63 14.94
C LYS A 8 -5.74 3.70 13.42
N ILE A 9 -5.35 2.61 12.77
CA ILE A 9 -5.41 2.50 11.32
C ILE A 9 -6.88 2.67 10.93
N LYS A 10 -7.16 3.75 10.18
CA LYS A 10 -8.49 3.95 9.60
C LYS A 10 -8.66 2.92 8.49
N THR A 11 -9.52 1.95 8.68
CA THR A 11 -9.90 1.03 7.61
C THR A 11 -10.69 1.73 6.52
N GLY A 12 -10.40 1.38 5.27
CA GLY A 12 -11.08 1.93 4.11
C GLY A 12 -12.16 1.02 3.53
N GLY A 13 -13.02 1.60 2.71
CA GLY A 13 -14.03 0.89 1.92
C GLY A 13 -13.49 0.39 0.58
N ASP A 14 -14.33 0.30 -0.44
CA ASP A 14 -13.90 -0.10 -1.79
C ASP A 14 -13.12 1.04 -2.49
N PRO A 15 -11.80 0.89 -2.75
CA PRO A 15 -10.98 1.92 -3.37
C PRO A 15 -11.20 2.05 -4.88
N ARG A 16 -11.91 1.11 -5.53
CA ARG A 16 -12.03 1.04 -7.00
C ARG A 16 -12.76 2.22 -7.63
N THR A 17 -13.51 2.96 -6.82
CA THR A 17 -14.21 4.19 -7.25
C THR A 17 -13.25 5.37 -7.35
N LEU A 18 -12.04 5.29 -6.80
CA LEU A 18 -11.08 6.37 -6.76
C LEU A 18 -10.16 6.36 -8.00
N PRO A 19 -9.85 7.52 -8.58
CA PRO A 19 -9.00 7.62 -9.77
C PRO A 19 -7.57 7.11 -9.50
N ASP A 20 -7.08 7.29 -8.27
CA ASP A 20 -5.75 6.86 -7.86
C ASP A 20 -5.62 5.33 -7.82
N TYR A 21 -6.72 4.60 -7.63
CA TYR A 21 -6.73 3.15 -7.73
C TYR A 21 -6.51 2.68 -9.17
N ALA A 22 -7.21 3.28 -10.13
CA ALA A 22 -7.01 2.98 -11.55
C ALA A 22 -5.57 3.29 -11.97
N ALA A 23 -5.04 4.44 -11.58
CA ALA A 23 -3.67 4.83 -11.88
C ALA A 23 -2.63 3.87 -11.26
N LEU A 24 -2.83 3.44 -10.01
CA LEU A 24 -1.96 2.47 -9.34
C LEU A 24 -2.01 1.10 -10.01
N ARG A 25 -3.21 0.62 -10.33
CA ARG A 25 -3.42 -0.65 -11.03
C ARG A 25 -2.72 -0.64 -12.39
N ASP A 26 -2.89 0.43 -13.16
CA ASP A 26 -2.28 0.55 -14.49
C ASP A 26 -0.74 0.57 -14.38
N GLU A 27 -0.19 1.23 -13.37
CA GLU A 27 1.25 1.20 -13.09
C GLU A 27 1.75 -0.22 -12.77
N LEU A 28 1.05 -0.95 -11.88
CA LEU A 28 1.46 -2.30 -11.48
C LEU A 28 1.18 -3.36 -12.55
N SER A 29 0.23 -3.12 -13.45
CA SER A 29 -0.06 -4.02 -14.58
C SER A 29 1.15 -4.25 -15.49
N LYS A 30 2.10 -3.30 -15.50
CA LYS A 30 3.38 -3.38 -16.21
C LYS A 30 4.22 -4.61 -15.84
N LEU A 31 4.10 -5.11 -14.60
CA LEU A 31 4.77 -6.34 -14.14
C LEU A 31 4.36 -7.58 -14.94
N THR A 32 3.11 -7.60 -15.40
CA THR A 32 2.53 -8.71 -16.16
C THR A 32 2.50 -8.44 -17.66
N HIS A 33 2.93 -7.25 -18.09
CA HIS A 33 2.88 -6.85 -19.48
C HIS A 33 3.96 -7.60 -20.29
N PRO A 34 3.65 -8.13 -21.50
CA PRO A 34 4.61 -8.89 -22.30
C PRO A 34 5.90 -8.12 -22.62
N ALA A 35 5.79 -6.81 -22.87
CA ALA A 35 6.93 -5.93 -23.11
C ALA A 35 7.71 -5.53 -21.84
N ARG A 36 7.21 -5.92 -20.65
CA ARG A 36 7.81 -5.63 -19.33
C ARG A 36 8.39 -4.22 -19.17
N PRO A 37 7.57 -3.16 -19.39
CA PRO A 37 8.04 -1.81 -19.14
C PRO A 37 8.36 -1.63 -17.66
N ASP A 38 9.33 -0.77 -17.37
CA ASP A 38 9.75 -0.51 -15.99
C ASP A 38 8.61 0.10 -15.17
N VAL A 39 8.44 -0.43 -13.95
CA VAL A 39 7.52 0.12 -12.96
C VAL A 39 8.17 1.29 -12.25
N ASN A 40 7.45 2.41 -12.17
CA ASN A 40 7.81 3.54 -11.35
C ASN A 40 7.34 3.29 -9.91
N TRP A 41 8.21 2.66 -9.11
CA TRP A 41 7.91 2.29 -7.73
C TRP A 41 7.63 3.48 -6.81
N ARG A 42 8.30 4.62 -7.00
CA ARG A 42 8.02 5.85 -6.23
C ARG A 42 6.63 6.40 -6.53
N TYR A 43 6.20 6.31 -7.79
CA TYR A 43 4.86 6.70 -8.17
C TYR A 43 3.81 5.74 -7.58
N ALA A 44 4.05 4.43 -7.65
CA ALA A 44 3.17 3.43 -7.03
C ALA A 44 3.02 3.66 -5.51
N GLU A 45 4.13 3.87 -4.78
CA GLU A 45 4.11 4.20 -3.35
C GLU A 45 3.25 5.44 -3.06
N LYS A 46 3.46 6.53 -3.81
CA LYS A 46 2.70 7.78 -3.63
C LYS A 46 1.20 7.58 -3.83
N ARG A 47 0.78 6.75 -4.80
CA ARG A 47 -0.63 6.43 -5.03
C ARG A 47 -1.23 5.59 -3.90
N CYS A 48 -0.48 4.63 -3.36
CA CYS A 48 -0.92 3.89 -2.18
C CYS A 48 -1.18 4.81 -0.99
N LEU A 49 -0.25 5.73 -0.70
CA LEU A 49 -0.41 6.69 0.39
C LEU A 49 -1.61 7.61 0.17
N SER A 50 -1.82 8.09 -1.06
CA SER A 50 -2.98 8.92 -1.42
C SER A 50 -4.30 8.16 -1.22
N LEU A 51 -4.33 6.86 -1.54
CA LEU A 51 -5.49 5.99 -1.29
C LEU A 51 -5.73 5.76 0.21
N PHE A 52 -4.68 5.60 1.01
CA PHE A 52 -4.82 5.50 2.47
C PHE A 52 -5.44 6.75 3.08
N GLU A 53 -5.09 7.93 2.58
CA GLU A 53 -5.67 9.20 3.04
C GLU A 53 -7.14 9.34 2.64
N GLN A 54 -7.48 9.02 1.38
CA GLN A 54 -8.82 9.22 0.81
C GLN A 54 -9.81 8.14 1.23
N ASN A 55 -9.44 6.87 1.06
CA ASN A 55 -10.30 5.72 1.35
C ASN A 55 -10.15 5.26 2.79
N GLY A 56 -8.92 5.29 3.32
CA GLY A 56 -8.51 4.45 4.44
C GLY A 56 -7.70 3.24 3.96
N VAL A 57 -7.02 2.59 4.89
CA VAL A 57 -6.16 1.44 4.63
C VAL A 57 -7.03 0.20 4.40
N GLU A 58 -6.83 -0.45 3.28
CA GLU A 58 -7.43 -1.75 2.96
C GLU A 58 -6.35 -2.70 2.42
N LEU A 59 -6.62 -4.00 2.48
CA LEU A 59 -5.61 -5.05 2.32
C LEU A 59 -4.93 -5.05 0.94
N GLN A 60 -5.65 -4.74 -0.14
CA GLN A 60 -5.09 -4.76 -1.49
C GLN A 60 -4.08 -3.62 -1.69
N THR A 61 -4.47 -2.38 -1.38
CA THR A 61 -3.61 -1.19 -1.47
C THR A 61 -2.43 -1.31 -0.50
N LEU A 62 -2.64 -1.92 0.68
CA LEU A 62 -1.55 -2.21 1.61
C LEU A 62 -0.57 -3.24 1.06
N SER A 63 -1.06 -4.31 0.44
CA SER A 63 -0.19 -5.30 -0.22
C SER A 63 0.66 -4.66 -1.31
N TRP A 64 0.07 -3.78 -2.12
CA TRP A 64 0.78 -3.03 -3.16
C TRP A 64 1.78 -2.01 -2.59
N TYR A 65 1.44 -1.33 -1.50
CA TYR A 65 2.36 -0.47 -0.77
C TYR A 65 3.57 -1.25 -0.26
N THR A 66 3.36 -2.40 0.38
CA THR A 66 4.44 -3.28 0.86
C THR A 66 5.35 -3.72 -0.27
N LEU A 67 4.80 -4.07 -1.43
CA LEU A 67 5.60 -4.38 -2.62
C LEU A 67 6.44 -3.17 -3.07
N ALA A 68 5.84 -1.98 -3.18
CA ALA A 68 6.55 -0.77 -3.58
C ALA A 68 7.68 -0.42 -2.59
N ARG A 69 7.43 -0.52 -1.27
CA ARG A 69 8.46 -0.31 -0.23
C ARG A 69 9.57 -1.34 -0.33
N THR A 70 9.25 -2.61 -0.58
CA THR A 70 10.24 -3.67 -0.78
C THR A 70 11.16 -3.35 -1.96
N GLN A 71 10.61 -2.81 -3.05
CA GLN A 71 11.39 -2.44 -4.24
C GLN A 71 12.26 -1.20 -4.02
N LEU A 72 11.81 -0.23 -3.19
CA LEU A 72 12.53 1.01 -2.93
C LEU A 72 13.58 0.90 -1.82
N ALA A 73 13.30 0.10 -0.78
CA ALA A 73 14.09 0.04 0.45
C ALA A 73 14.50 -1.39 0.85
N GLY A 74 14.27 -2.39 -0.01
CA GLY A 74 14.63 -3.78 0.25
C GLY A 74 13.91 -4.37 1.47
N LEU A 75 14.65 -5.11 2.31
CA LEU A 75 14.12 -5.77 3.50
C LEU A 75 13.54 -4.79 4.54
N LEU A 76 14.09 -3.57 4.65
CA LEU A 76 13.55 -2.57 5.55
C LEU A 76 12.15 -2.15 5.12
N GLY A 77 11.97 -1.90 3.82
CA GLY A 77 10.66 -1.56 3.26
C GLY A 77 9.64 -2.69 3.37
N LEU A 78 10.08 -3.94 3.20
CA LEU A 78 9.23 -5.11 3.44
C LEU A 78 8.77 -5.17 4.90
N ASN A 79 9.70 -5.00 5.85
CA ASN A 79 9.40 -5.08 7.28
C ASN A 79 8.42 -3.98 7.72
N GLU A 80 8.56 -2.76 7.20
CA GLU A 80 7.61 -1.68 7.46
C GLU A 80 6.20 -2.02 6.94
N GLY A 81 6.11 -2.52 5.71
CA GLY A 81 4.83 -2.92 5.12
C GLY A 81 4.16 -4.06 5.89
N LEU A 82 4.94 -5.04 6.35
CA LEU A 82 4.46 -6.15 7.18
C LEU A 82 3.99 -5.70 8.56
N ALA A 83 4.68 -4.74 9.20
CA ALA A 83 4.24 -4.18 10.48
C ALA A 83 2.88 -3.49 10.37
N ILE A 84 2.64 -2.77 9.26
CA ILE A 84 1.33 -2.14 9.00
C ILE A 84 0.27 -3.21 8.71
N LEU A 85 0.63 -4.30 8.02
CA LEU A 85 -0.27 -5.41 7.69
C LEU A 85 -0.67 -6.21 8.93
N GLU A 86 0.28 -6.47 9.84
CA GLU A 86 0.01 -7.07 11.15
C GLU A 86 -0.96 -6.21 11.96
N ALA A 87 -0.72 -4.89 12.02
CA ALA A 87 -1.61 -3.97 12.72
C ALA A 87 -3.01 -3.92 12.09
N LEU A 88 -3.11 -3.96 10.76
CA LEU A 88 -4.40 -3.99 10.06
C LEU A 88 -5.19 -5.26 10.40
N ILE A 89 -4.56 -6.44 10.35
CA ILE A 89 -5.20 -7.73 10.62
C ILE A 89 -5.59 -7.83 12.10
N SER A 90 -4.66 -7.51 13.01
CA SER A 90 -4.85 -7.65 14.46
C SER A 90 -5.93 -6.73 15.04
N HIS A 91 -6.31 -5.68 14.32
CA HIS A 91 -7.32 -4.72 14.76
C HIS A 91 -8.68 -4.85 14.05
N GLN A 92 -8.83 -5.75 13.07
CA GLN A 92 -10.02 -5.84 12.21
C GLN A 92 -10.51 -7.27 11.92
N TRP A 93 -9.81 -8.29 12.42
CA TRP A 93 -10.22 -9.70 12.42
C TRP A 93 -10.19 -10.26 13.85
#